data_AF-N8WE20-F1
#
_entry.id   AF-N8WE20-F1
#
_cell.length_a   1.000
_cell.length_b   1.000
_cell.length_c   1.000
_cell.angle_alpha   90.00
_cell.angle_beta   90.00
_cell.angle_gamma   90.00
#
_symmetry.space_group_name_H-M   'P 1'
#
loop_
_entity.id
_entity.type
_entity.pdbx_description
1 polymer ?
#
loop_
_entity_poly.entity_id
_entity_poly.type
_entity_poly.pdbx_seq_one_letter_code
_entity_poly.pdbx_strand_id
1 'polypeptide(L)' 'MKFINIIGTTGSGKSTLTRELAVKTKLQNIELDNLLWLDDWQESSNDALFLKLKIAMENAETGWG' A
#
# COMPACT_ATOMS: atom_id res chain seq x y z
N MET A 1 0.83 5.08 16.22
CA MET A 1 0.38 4.96 14.81
C MET A 1 -0.23 3.59 14.61
N LYS A 2 -1.36 3.45 13.91
CA LYS A 2 -2.00 2.15 13.62
C LYS A 2 -1.71 1.78 12.16
N PHE A 3 -1.41 0.51 11.92
CA PHE A 3 -1.17 -0.01 10.57
C PHE A 3 -1.83 -1.36 10.37
N ILE A 4 -2.22 -1.65 9.13
CA ILE A 4 -2.87 -2.91 8.74
C ILE A 4 -2.18 -3.39 7.46
N ASN A 5 -1.68 -4.63 7.45
CA ASN A 5 -1.17 -5.26 6.24
C ASN A 5 -2.24 -6.21 5.69
N ILE A 6 -2.67 -5.99 4.45
CA ILE A 6 -3.67 -6.83 3.78
C ILE A 6 -2.97 -7.71 2.74
N ILE A 7 -2.99 -9.03 2.95
CA ILE A 7 -2.34 -10.04 2.09
C ILE A 7 -3.40 -11.05 1.64
N GLY A 8 -3.23 -11.63 0.44
CA GLY A 8 -4.17 -12.59 -0.12
C GLY A 8 -3.90 -12.88 -1.59
N THR A 9 -4.47 -13.97 -2.10
CA THR A 9 -4.23 -14.48 -3.46
C THR A 9 -4.92 -13.65 -4.54
N THR A 10 -4.42 -13.66 -5.78
CA THR A 10 -5.03 -12.94 -6.90
C THR A 10 -6.53 -13.24 -7.01
N GLY A 11 -7.35 -12.20 -7.18
CA GLY A 11 -8.81 -12.32 -7.23
C GLY A 11 -9.54 -12.38 -5.88
N SER A 12 -8.84 -12.38 -4.74
CA SER A 12 -9.45 -12.47 -3.40
C SER A 12 -10.16 -11.19 -2.91
N GLY A 13 -10.20 -10.12 -3.70
CA GLY A 13 -10.88 -8.86 -3.33
C GLY A 13 -10.11 -7.92 -2.40
N LYS A 14 -8.78 -8.08 -2.24
CA LYS A 14 -7.96 -7.23 -1.34
C LYS A 14 -8.13 -5.73 -1.60
N SER A 15 -7.98 -5.26 -2.83
CA SER A 15 -8.10 -3.83 -3.13
C SER A 15 -9.50 -3.29 -2.88
N THR A 16 -10.54 -4.13 -2.94
CA THR A 16 -11.89 -3.75 -2.51
C THR A 16 -11.96 -3.59 -1.00
N LEU A 17 -11.47 -4.60 -0.26
CA LEU A 17 -11.40 -4.57 1.20
C LEU A 17 -10.58 -3.38 1.72
N THR A 18 -9.40 -3.13 1.16
CA THR A 18 -8.51 -2.03 1.57
C THR A 18 -9.20 -0.68 1.41
N ARG A 19 -9.87 -0.43 0.28
CA ARG A 19 -10.62 0.82 0.07
C ARG A 19 -11.75 1.01 1.07
N GLU A 20 -12.56 -0.03 1.31
CA GLU A 20 -13.64 0.05 2.28
C GLU A 20 -13.13 0.26 3.72
N LEU A 21 -12.03 -0.41 4.06
CA LEU A 21 -11.40 -0.30 5.37
C LEU A 21 -10.81 1.09 5.59
N ALA A 22 -10.13 1.64 4.59
CA ALA A 22 -9.59 3.01 4.63
C ALA A 22 -10.69 4.03 4.92
N VAL A 23 -11.86 3.93 4.27
CA VAL A 23 -13.01 4.81 4.52
C VAL A 23 -13.52 4.68 5.96
N LYS A 24 -13.67 3.45 6.47
CA LYS A 24 -14.20 3.20 7.82
C LYS A 24 -13.23 3.60 8.93
N THR A 25 -11.93 3.42 8.71
CA THR A 25 -10.88 3.63 9.72
C THR A 25 -10.18 4.98 9.61
N LYS A 26 -10.39 5.71 8.49
CA LYS A 26 -9.69 6.95 8.14
C LYS A 26 -8.16 6.77 8.03
N LEU A 27 -7.73 5.56 7.72
CA LEU A 27 -6.32 5.26 7.39
C LEU A 27 -6.07 5.55 5.91
N GLN A 28 -4.85 5.97 5.58
CA GLN A 28 -4.44 6.14 4.19
C GLN A 28 -4.19 4.78 3.53
N ASN A 29 -4.70 4.60 2.31
CA ASN A 29 -4.46 3.39 1.52
C ASN A 29 -3.08 3.46 0.83
N ILE A 30 -2.21 2.48 1.08
CA ILE A 30 -0.94 2.32 0.39
C ILE A 30 -0.95 0.99 -0.39
N GLU A 31 -1.19 1.07 -1.69
CA GLU A 31 -1.13 -0.09 -2.58
C GLU A 31 0.33 -0.40 -2.96
N LEU A 32 0.87 -1.52 -2.48
CA LEU A 32 2.27 -1.90 -2.70
C LEU A 32 2.62 -2.09 -4.18
N ASP A 33 1.67 -2.58 -4.97
CA ASP A 33 1.82 -2.75 -6.43
C ASP A 33 2.14 -1.42 -7.12
N ASN A 34 1.56 -0.30 -6.67
CA ASN A 34 1.84 1.03 -7.22
C ASN A 34 3.28 1.50 -6.92
N LEU A 35 3.92 0.93 -5.90
CA LEU A 35 5.28 1.28 -5.50
C LEU A 35 6.32 0.37 -6.17
N LEU A 36 5.97 -0.92 -6.32
CA LEU A 36 6.84 -1.98 -6.82
C LEU A 36 7.05 -1.90 -8.32
N TRP A 37 5.97 -1.74 -9.09
CA TRP A 37 6.01 -1.83 -10.54
C TRP A 37 6.37 -0.49 -11.19
N LEU A 38 7.26 -0.56 -12.16
CA LEU A 38 7.60 0.51 -13.10
C LEU A 38 6.80 0.33 -14.39
N ASP A 39 7.09 1.18 -15.38
CA ASP A 39 6.58 1.01 -16.74
C ASP A 39 6.90 -0.39 -17.29
N ASP A 40 6.03 -0.90 -18.16
CA ASP A 40 6.11 -2.24 -18.74
C ASP A 40 6.15 -3.38 -17.71
N TRP A 41 5.58 -3.17 -16.51
CA TRP A 41 5.55 -4.17 -15.43
C TRP A 41 6.94 -4.63 -14.97
N GLN A 42 7.93 -3.74 -15.05
CA GLN A 42 9.25 -4.04 -14.53
C GLN A 42 9.31 -3.84 -13.02
N GLU A 43 9.87 -4.80 -12.30
CA GLU A 43 10.04 -4.70 -10.85
C GLU A 43 11.14 -3.68 -10.52
N SER A 44 10.84 -2.74 -9.62
CA SER A 44 11.85 -1.82 -9.09
C SER A 44 12.79 -2.50 -8.10
N SER A 45 13.96 -1.91 -7.85
CA SER A 45 14.86 -2.45 -6.84
C SER A 45 14.27 -2.36 -5.44
N ASN A 46 14.67 -3.26 -4.54
CA ASN A 46 14.28 -3.21 -3.14
C ASN A 46 14.53 -1.84 -2.50
N ASP A 47 15.68 -1.22 -2.77
CA ASP A 47 16.00 0.11 -2.23
C ASP A 47 15.02 1.18 -2.71
N ALA A 48 14.62 1.13 -4.00
CA ALA A 48 13.64 2.06 -4.56
C ALA A 48 12.25 1.82 -3.96
N LEU A 49 11.83 0.56 -3.81
CA LEU A 49 10.58 0.19 -3.16
C LEU A 49 10.53 0.70 -1.72
N PHE A 50 11.57 0.41 -0.93
CA PHE A 50 11.60 0.80 0.48
C PHE A 50 11.66 2.32 0.67
N LEU A 51 12.35 3.04 -0.22
CA LEU A 51 12.33 4.50 -0.20
C LEU A 51 10.91 5.05 -0.46
N LYS A 52 10.24 4.59 -1.51
CA LYS A 52 8.87 5.01 -1.83
C LYS A 52 7.90 4.66 -0.69
N LEU A 53 8.01 3.46 -0.13
CA LEU A 53 7.18 3.00 0.98
C LEU A 53 7.39 3.86 2.24
N LYS A 54 8.65 4.16 2.58
CA LYS A 54 8.98 5.04 3.71
C LYS A 54 8.35 6.41 3.56
N ILE A 55 8.46 7.02 2.37
CA ILE A 55 7.84 8.33 2.07
C ILE A 55 6.32 8.25 2.22
N ALA A 56 5.68 7.20 1.69
CA ALA A 56 4.24 7.02 1.81
C ALA A 56 3.79 6.87 3.27
N MET A 57 4.54 6.10 4.07
CA MET A 57 4.27 5.92 5.51
C MET A 57 4.46 7.21 6.32
N GLU A 58 5.48 8.01 5.99
CA GLU A 58 5.75 9.29 6.66
C GLU A 58 4.66 10.34 6.37
N ASN A 59 4.05 10.30 5.18
CA ASN A 59 2.94 11.17 4.80
C ASN A 59 1.57 10.71 5.36
N ALA A 60 1.51 9.53 5.99
CA ALA A 60 0.29 8.95 6.55
C ALA A 60 0.06 9.38 8.01
N GLU A 61 -0.32 10.64 8.22
CA GLU A 61 -0.50 11.27 9.55
C GLU A 61 -1.46 10.49 10.48
N THR A 62 -2.50 9.87 9.93
CA THR A 62 -3.52 9.11 10.69
C THR A 62 -3.21 7.61 10.79
N GLY A 63 -2.13 7.13 10.15
CA GLY A 63 -1.82 5.72 9.93
C GLY A 63 -2.19 5.24 8.53
N TRP A 64 -1.81 4.00 8.20
CA TRP A 64 -1.89 3.45 6.83
C TRP A 64 -2.40 2.00 6.81
N GLY A 65 -2.92 1.55 5.67
CA GLY A 65 -3.35 0.18 5.45
C GLY A 65 -3.53 -0.21 3.99
#